data_AF-A0A1I2QXM1-F1
#
_entry.id   AF-A0A1I2QXM1-F1
#
_cell.length_a   1.000
_cell.length_b   1.000
_cell.length_c   1.000
_cell.angle_alpha   90.00
_cell.angle_beta   90.00
_cell.angle_gamma   90.00
#
_symmetry.space_group_name_H-M   'P 1'
#
loop_
_entity.id
_entity.type
_entity.pdbx_description
1 polymer ?
#
loop_
_entity_poly.entity_id
_entity_poly.type
_entity_poly.pdbx_seq_one_letter_code
_entity_poly.pdbx_strand_id
1 'polypeptide(L)'
;MTWPFENDTSAITKKLAKNSLKSGKMRNLLIILTISLSIALMSGLALYIASMQTANSRQLENLQQVFFYDITEQQCDTLRLDSRISEMRVTKYGKRSEIENYVIWPMYIEQSEGKIQSAEISEGQYPSAENEIARN
;
A
#
# COMPACT_ATOMS: atom_id res chain seq x y z
N MET A 1 -48.15 26.60 31.52
CA MET A 1 -47.60 27.50 32.56
C MET A 1 -46.10 27.24 32.64
N THR A 2 -45.30 27.92 31.82
CA THR A 2 -43.84 27.82 31.81
C THR A 2 -43.31 28.72 32.92
N TRP A 3 -42.54 28.15 33.85
CA TRP A 3 -42.00 28.86 35.00
C TRP A 3 -41.09 30.02 34.57
N PRO A 4 -41.14 31.21 35.22
CA PRO A 4 -40.53 32.43 34.69
C PRO A 4 -39.02 32.57 34.99
N PHE A 5 -38.32 31.47 35.27
CA PHE A 5 -36.95 31.49 35.81
C PHE A 5 -35.98 30.51 35.15
N GLU A 6 -36.04 30.32 33.83
CA GLU A 6 -34.85 29.83 33.13
C GLU A 6 -33.80 30.95 33.11
N ASN A 7 -32.96 30.95 34.15
CA ASN A 7 -31.84 31.86 34.29
C ASN A 7 -30.74 31.49 33.29
N ASP A 8 -30.90 31.94 32.03
CA ASP A 8 -29.86 31.82 31.01
C ASP A 8 -28.68 32.75 31.33
N THR A 9 -27.76 32.22 32.14
CA THR A 9 -26.51 32.89 32.48
C THR A 9 -25.44 32.74 31.40
N SER A 10 -25.73 32.10 30.26
CA SER A 10 -24.74 31.80 29.22
C SER A 10 -24.09 33.07 28.64
N ALA A 11 -24.86 34.16 28.55
CA ALA A 11 -24.34 35.45 28.11
C ALA A 11 -23.28 36.01 29.08
N ILE A 12 -23.54 35.92 30.38
CA ILE A 12 -22.64 36.41 31.42
C ILE A 12 -21.41 35.52 31.52
N THR A 13 -21.58 34.20 31.51
CA THR A 13 -20.45 33.25 31.58
C THR A 13 -19.55 33.36 30.35
N LYS A 14 -20.11 33.51 29.13
CA LYS A 14 -19.32 33.78 27.91
C LYS A 14 -18.55 35.10 28.01
N LYS A 15 -19.16 36.16 28.56
CA LYS A 15 -18.51 37.46 28.76
C LYS A 15 -17.32 37.36 29.73
N LEU A 16 -17.52 36.67 30.85
CA LEU A 16 -16.47 36.41 31.84
C LEU A 16 -15.35 35.53 31.27
N ALA A 17 -15.70 34.46 30.56
CA ALA A 17 -14.74 33.59 29.89
C ALA A 17 -13.89 34.34 28.85
N LYS A 18 -14.51 35.18 28.01
CA LYS A 18 -13.79 36.00 27.02
C LYS A 18 -12.83 36.99 27.68
N ASN A 19 -13.23 37.60 28.81
CA ASN A 19 -12.36 38.50 29.56
C ASN A 19 -11.21 37.76 30.25
N SER A 20 -11.46 36.57 30.80
CA SER A 20 -10.42 35.69 31.34
C SER A 20 -9.40 35.29 30.26
N LEU A 21 -9.89 34.94 29.06
CA LEU A 21 -9.05 34.63 27.92
C LEU A 21 -8.17 35.82 27.48
N LYS A 22 -8.71 37.05 27.54
CA LYS A 22 -7.98 38.29 27.23
C LYS A 22 -6.97 38.70 28.31
N SER A 23 -7.20 38.35 29.57
CA SER A 23 -6.31 38.68 30.68
C SER A 23 -5.07 37.78 30.68
N GLY A 24 -5.25 36.47 30.47
CA GLY A 24 -4.17 35.48 30.48
C GLY A 24 -3.52 35.17 29.12
N LYS A 25 -3.26 36.18 28.27
CA LYS A 25 -2.88 35.97 26.84
C LYS A 25 -1.74 34.98 26.63
N MET A 26 -0.63 35.11 27.37
CA MET A 26 0.54 34.24 27.23
C MET A 26 0.24 32.80 27.65
N ARG A 27 -0.44 32.61 28.79
CA ARG A 27 -0.87 31.28 29.27
C ARG A 27 -1.80 30.61 28.26
N ASN A 28 -2.76 31.35 27.72
CA ASN A 28 -3.74 30.81 26.78
C ASN A 28 -3.10 30.47 25.43
N LEU A 29 -2.13 31.26 24.98
CA LEU A 29 -1.33 30.94 23.78
C LEU A 29 -0.58 29.63 23.97
N LEU A 30 0.11 29.44 25.10
CA LEU A 30 0.82 28.19 25.40
C LEU A 30 -0.15 26.99 25.45
N ILE A 31 -1.33 27.15 26.07
CA ILE A 31 -2.34 26.10 26.12
C ILE A 31 -2.80 25.72 24.70
N ILE A 32 -3.13 26.71 23.86
CA ILE A 32 -3.57 26.46 22.48
C ILE A 32 -2.46 25.76 21.70
N LEU A 33 -1.21 26.23 21.81
CA LEU A 33 -0.07 25.61 21.14
C LEU A 33 0.12 24.15 21.58
N THR A 34 0.05 23.86 22.87
CA THR A 34 0.16 22.49 23.38
C THR A 34 -0.97 21.61 22.84
N ILE A 35 -2.22 22.09 22.88
CA ILE A 35 -3.36 21.34 22.34
C ILE A 35 -3.18 21.07 20.84
N SER A 36 -2.83 22.11 20.08
CA SER A 36 -2.59 22.00 18.63
C SER A 36 -1.45 21.03 18.33
N LEU A 37 -0.35 21.09 19.07
CA LEU A 37 0.81 20.22 18.91
C LEU A 37 0.46 18.76 19.24
N SER A 38 -0.26 18.52 20.34
CA SER A 38 -0.73 17.18 20.71
C SER A 38 -1.63 16.58 19.64
N ILE A 39 -2.61 17.35 19.13
CA ILE A 39 -3.49 16.88 18.06
C ILE A 39 -2.70 16.60 16.78
N ALA A 40 -1.82 17.52 16.37
CA ALA A 40 -1.00 17.36 15.17
C ALA A 40 -0.11 16.10 15.26
N LEU A 41 0.51 15.86 16.42
CA LEU A 41 1.34 14.68 16.65
C LEU A 41 0.51 13.39 16.62
N MET A 42 -0.63 13.37 17.30
CA MET A 42 -1.53 12.20 17.31
C MET A 42 -2.05 11.89 15.91
N SER A 43 -2.51 12.90 15.16
CA SER A 43 -2.96 12.72 13.78
C SER A 43 -1.82 12.29 12.86
N GLY A 44 -0.63 12.86 13.02
CA GLY A 44 0.56 12.47 12.26
C GLY A 44 0.93 11.00 12.48
N LEU A 45 0.92 10.53 13.72
CA LEU A 45 1.18 9.13 14.05
C LEU A 45 0.10 8.20 13.49
N ALA A 46 -1.17 8.57 13.60
CA ALA A 46 -2.27 7.78 13.04
C ALA A 46 -2.15 7.63 11.52
N LEU A 47 -1.85 8.72 10.81
CA LEU A 47 -1.61 8.71 9.37
C LEU A 47 -0.37 7.89 9.00
N TYR A 48 0.70 8.00 9.78
CA TYR A 48 1.93 7.23 9.57
C TYR A 48 1.66 5.72 9.65
N ILE A 49 0.96 5.25 10.70
CA ILE A 49 0.59 3.84 10.86
C ILE A 49 -0.29 3.36 9.72
N ALA A 50 -1.32 4.14 9.34
CA ALA A 50 -2.21 3.81 8.24
C ALA A 50 -1.45 3.72 6.89
N SER A 51 -0.51 4.64 6.66
CA SER A 51 0.32 4.64 5.47
C SER A 51 1.26 3.43 5.43
N MET A 52 1.91 3.11 6.55
CA MET A 52 2.78 1.94 6.66
C MET A 52 2.03 0.63 6.43
N GLN A 53 0.83 0.48 7.04
CA GLN A 53 -0.03 -0.67 6.80
C GLN A 53 -0.40 -0.80 5.32
N THR A 54 -0.79 0.31 4.71
CA THR A 54 -1.16 0.34 3.28
C THR A 54 0.03 -0.01 2.38
N ALA A 55 1.22 0.51 2.69
CA ALA A 55 2.45 0.20 1.95
C ALA A 55 2.81 -1.29 2.07
N ASN A 56 2.76 -1.84 3.28
CA ASN A 56 3.02 -3.26 3.53
C ASN A 56 2.00 -4.16 2.80
N SER A 57 0.71 -3.83 2.88
CA SER A 57 -0.33 -4.57 2.17
C SER A 57 -0.12 -4.55 0.65
N ARG A 58 0.21 -3.40 0.06
CA ARG A 58 0.51 -3.31 -1.37
C ARG A 58 1.76 -4.10 -1.77
N GLN A 59 2.80 -4.09 -0.94
CA GLN A 59 3.98 -4.91 -1.18
C GLN A 59 3.63 -6.40 -1.13
N LEU A 60 2.88 -6.83 -0.11
CA LEU A 60 2.46 -8.23 0.04
C LEU A 60 1.49 -8.68 -1.05
N GLU A 61 0.62 -7.82 -1.57
CA GLU A 61 -0.31 -8.15 -2.66
C GLU A 61 0.38 -8.47 -3.98
N ASN A 62 1.55 -7.88 -4.24
CA ASN A 62 2.28 -8.07 -5.50
C ASN A 62 3.36 -9.15 -5.42
N LEU A 63 3.66 -9.65 -4.22
CA LEU A 63 4.65 -10.71 -4.00
C LEU A 63 4.01 -12.08 -4.20
N GLN A 64 4.68 -12.93 -4.98
CA GLN A 64 4.30 -14.34 -5.06
C GLN A 64 4.52 -15.01 -3.69
N GLN A 65 3.56 -15.84 -3.28
CA GLN A 65 3.62 -16.48 -1.96
C GLN A 65 4.30 -17.85 -1.99
N VAL A 66 4.16 -18.59 -3.10
CA VAL A 66 4.61 -19.97 -3.22
C VAL A 66 5.15 -20.24 -4.61
N PHE A 67 6.20 -21.06 -4.68
CA PHE A 67 6.69 -21.66 -5.91
C PHE A 67 6.46 -23.17 -5.89
N PHE A 68 5.93 -23.70 -6.98
CA PHE A 68 5.87 -25.12 -7.24
C PHE A 68 6.93 -25.47 -8.28
N TYR A 69 7.85 -26.35 -7.92
CA TYR A 69 8.90 -26.85 -8.81
C TYR A 69 8.54 -28.26 -9.30
N ASP A 70 9.06 -28.63 -10.46
CA ASP A 70 8.96 -29.98 -11.03
C ASP A 70 7.52 -30.54 -11.14
N ILE A 71 6.57 -29.65 -11.48
CA ILE A 71 5.16 -30.03 -11.69
C ILE A 71 4.88 -30.45 -13.14
N THR A 72 3.95 -31.39 -13.31
CA THR A 72 3.45 -31.79 -14.63
C THR A 72 2.40 -30.81 -15.16
N GLU A 73 2.12 -30.87 -16.47
CA GLU A 73 1.07 -30.04 -17.08
C GLU A 73 -0.31 -30.29 -16.44
N GLN A 74 -0.66 -31.55 -16.15
CA GLN A 74 -1.92 -31.88 -15.46
C GLN A 74 -2.00 -31.29 -14.04
N GLN A 75 -0.88 -31.26 -13.30
CA GLN A 75 -0.83 -30.64 -11.98
C GLN A 75 -0.97 -29.12 -12.08
N CYS A 76 -0.34 -28.52 -13.09
CA CYS A 76 -0.50 -27.10 -13.40
C CYS A 76 -1.96 -26.74 -13.72
N ASP A 77 -2.65 -27.53 -14.55
CA ASP A 77 -4.07 -27.31 -14.87
C ASP A 77 -4.96 -27.47 -13.63
N THR A 78 -4.65 -28.43 -12.77
CA THR A 78 -5.38 -28.61 -11.50
C THR A 78 -5.23 -27.39 -10.59
N LEU A 79 -4.02 -26.82 -10.49
CA LEU A 79 -3.77 -25.61 -9.70
C LEU A 79 -4.49 -24.39 -10.30
N ARG A 80 -4.57 -24.27 -11.63
CA ARG A 80 -5.33 -23.18 -12.29
C ARG A 80 -6.81 -23.17 -11.94
N LEU A 81 -7.38 -24.35 -11.68
CA LEU A 81 -8.80 -24.51 -11.36
C LEU A 81 -9.10 -24.37 -9.86
N ASP A 82 -8.08 -24.27 -9.01
CA ASP A 82 -8.26 -24.12 -7.56
C ASP A 82 -8.71 -22.70 -7.22
N SER A 83 -9.93 -22.56 -6.70
CA SER A 83 -10.53 -21.27 -6.36
C SER A 83 -9.82 -20.53 -5.23
N ARG A 84 -8.90 -21.18 -4.50
CA ARG A 84 -8.08 -20.56 -3.46
C ARG A 84 -6.87 -19.83 -4.04
N ILE A 85 -6.49 -20.12 -5.28
CA ILE A 85 -5.37 -19.48 -5.96
C ILE A 85 -5.91 -18.27 -6.71
N SER A 86 -5.58 -17.07 -6.22
CA SER A 86 -6.04 -15.82 -6.85
C SER A 86 -5.36 -15.57 -8.19
N GLU A 87 -4.10 -15.97 -8.32
CA GLU A 87 -3.30 -15.79 -9.52
C GLU A 87 -2.17 -16.82 -9.56
N MET A 88 -1.82 -17.28 -10.77
CA MET A 88 -0.69 -18.16 -11.01
C MET A 88 0.00 -17.76 -12.31
N ARG A 89 1.32 -17.93 -12.35
CA ARG A 89 2.11 -17.74 -13.56
C ARG A 89 3.04 -18.91 -13.76
N VAL A 90 3.09 -19.43 -14.99
CA VAL A 90 4.00 -20.51 -15.35
C VAL A 90 5.34 -19.94 -15.79
N THR A 91 6.42 -20.44 -15.21
CA THR A 91 7.79 -20.13 -15.62
C THR A 91 8.55 -21.40 -15.98
N LYS A 92 9.27 -21.40 -17.10
CA LYS A 92 10.18 -22.49 -17.48
C LYS A 92 11.57 -21.93 -17.73
N TYR A 93 12.56 -22.56 -17.10
CA TYR A 93 13.97 -22.24 -17.30
C TYR A 93 14.53 -23.09 -18.43
N GLY A 94 15.12 -22.45 -19.43
CA GLY A 94 15.91 -23.13 -20.45
C GLY A 94 17.34 -23.40 -19.98
N LYS A 95 18.12 -24.07 -20.82
CA LYS A 95 19.53 -24.36 -20.54
C LYS A 95 20.35 -23.09 -20.59
N ARG A 96 21.15 -22.86 -19.54
CA ARG A 96 22.17 -21.82 -19.54
C ARG A 96 23.21 -22.12 -20.63
N SER A 97 23.52 -21.12 -21.44
CA SER A 97 24.46 -21.21 -22.54
C SER A 97 25.47 -20.07 -22.44
N GLU A 98 26.72 -20.35 -22.74
CA GLU A 98 27.79 -19.35 -22.81
C GLU A 98 28.05 -19.01 -24.28
N ILE A 99 27.95 -17.73 -24.62
CA ILE A 99 28.22 -17.21 -25.96
C ILE A 99 29.27 -16.12 -25.80
N GLU A 100 30.46 -16.39 -26.31
CA GLU A 100 31.64 -15.51 -26.21
C GLU A 100 31.93 -15.12 -24.75
N ASN A 101 31.60 -13.88 -24.36
CA ASN A 101 31.85 -13.31 -23.04
C ASN A 101 30.54 -13.17 -22.22
N TYR A 102 29.43 -13.74 -22.71
CA TYR A 102 28.10 -13.62 -22.13
C TYR A 102 27.54 -14.97 -21.70
N VAL A 103 26.85 -14.97 -20.57
CA VAL A 103 26.06 -16.11 -20.12
C VAL A 103 24.59 -15.79 -20.34
N ILE A 104 23.96 -16.53 -21.25
CA ILE A 104 22.53 -16.42 -21.54
C ILE A 104 21.80 -17.50 -20.77
N TRP A 105 20.79 -17.10 -20.00
CA TRP A 105 19.87 -18.02 -19.36
C TRP A 105 18.44 -17.73 -19.85
N PRO A 106 17.97 -18.46 -20.88
CA PRO A 106 16.64 -18.24 -21.41
C PRO A 106 15.58 -18.67 -20.39
N MET A 107 14.54 -17.86 -20.24
CA MET A 107 13.40 -18.13 -19.38
C MET A 107 12.12 -17.84 -20.16
N TYR A 108 11.18 -18.77 -20.10
CA TYR A 108 9.80 -18.51 -20.49
C TYR A 108 9.05 -18.03 -19.25
N ILE A 109 8.39 -16.88 -19.38
CA ILE A 109 7.48 -16.34 -18.38
C ILE A 109 6.14 -16.13 -19.08
N GLU A 110 5.09 -16.77 -18.58
CA GLU A 110 3.74 -16.55 -19.10
C GLU A 110 3.32 -15.08 -18.95
N GLN A 111 2.88 -14.47 -20.05
CA GLN A 111 2.35 -13.12 -20.04
C GLN A 111 1.00 -13.11 -19.31
N SER A 112 0.89 -12.25 -18.29
CA SER A 112 -0.34 -12.06 -17.52
C SER A 112 -0.45 -10.60 -17.11
N GLU A 113 -1.64 -10.02 -17.21
CA GLU A 113 -1.98 -8.70 -16.68
C GLU A 113 -2.18 -8.68 -15.15
N GLY A 114 -1.94 -9.82 -14.51
CA GLY A 114 -2.13 -9.95 -13.07
C GLY A 114 -1.05 -9.26 -12.22
N LYS A 115 -1.25 -9.33 -10.91
CA LYS A 115 -0.51 -8.61 -9.87
C LYS A 115 0.86 -9.21 -9.56
N ILE A 116 1.15 -10.45 -9.99
CA ILE A 116 2.46 -11.06 -9.73
C ILE A 116 3.52 -10.25 -10.48
N GLN A 117 4.42 -9.61 -9.74
CA GLN A 117 5.46 -8.78 -10.32
C GLN A 117 6.29 -9.59 -11.34
N SER A 118 6.43 -9.05 -12.56
CA SER A 118 7.24 -9.65 -13.63
C SER A 118 8.47 -8.79 -13.91
N ALA A 119 9.42 -9.39 -14.62
CA ALA A 119 10.43 -8.67 -15.37
C ALA A 119 9.76 -7.62 -16.27
N GLU A 120 10.10 -6.33 -16.10
CA GLU A 120 9.73 -5.31 -17.07
C GLU A 120 10.64 -5.42 -18.30
N ILE A 121 10.07 -5.25 -19.49
CA ILE A 121 10.85 -5.25 -20.73
C ILE A 121 11.55 -3.90 -20.82
N SER A 122 12.89 -3.91 -20.92
CA SER A 122 13.67 -2.67 -21.00
C SER A 122 13.53 -2.01 -22.37
N GLU A 123 13.47 -2.80 -23.44
CA GLU A 123 13.30 -2.33 -24.82
C GLU A 123 12.48 -3.33 -25.65
N GLY A 124 11.54 -2.83 -26.46
CA GLY A 124 10.75 -3.64 -27.40
C GLY A 124 9.36 -4.05 -26.88
N GLN A 125 8.85 -5.17 -27.38
CA GLN A 125 7.54 -5.73 -27.03
C GLN A 125 7.70 -7.21 -26.60
N TYR A 126 6.67 -7.75 -25.96
CA TYR A 126 6.61 -9.18 -25.67
C TYR A 126 6.71 -10.01 -26.95
N PRO A 127 7.40 -11.17 -26.91
CA PRO A 127 7.44 -12.09 -28.04
C PRO A 127 6.03 -12.50 -28.49
N SER A 128 5.73 -12.31 -29.77
CA SER A 128 4.46 -12.71 -30.39
C SER A 128 4.59 -13.98 -31.23
N ALA A 129 5.82 -14.34 -31.61
CA ALA A 129 6.16 -15.57 -32.34
C ALA A 129 7.22 -16.40 -31.60
N GLU A 130 7.27 -17.71 -31.87
CA GLU A 130 8.12 -18.69 -31.16
C GLU A 130 9.64 -18.37 -31.18
N ASN A 131 10.10 -17.57 -32.15
CA ASN A 131 11.53 -17.25 -32.34
C ASN A 131 11.90 -15.84 -31.87
N GLU A 132 11.00 -15.15 -31.17
CA GLU A 132 11.25 -13.82 -30.65
C GLU A 132 11.70 -13.87 -29.18
N ILE A 133 12.61 -12.98 -28.82
CA ILE A 133 13.16 -12.90 -27.46
C ILE A 133 13.08 -11.44 -27.02
N ALA A 134 12.44 -11.20 -25.88
CA ALA A 134 12.48 -9.91 -25.21
C ALA A 134 13.61 -9.89 -24.18
N ARG A 135 14.29 -8.75 -24.07
CA ARG A 135 15.32 -8.51 -23.07
C ARG A 135 14.73 -7.71 -21.92
N ASN A 136 15.02 -8.14 -20.70
CA ASN A 136 14.93 -7.33 -19.49
C ASN A 136 16.32 -6.75 -19.22
#